data_AF-A0A9P5PX02-F1
#
_entry.id   AF-A0A9P5PX02-F1
#
_cell.length_a   1.000
_cell.length_b   1.000
_cell.length_c   1.000
_cell.angle_alpha   90.00
_cell.angle_beta   90.00
_cell.angle_gamma   90.00
#
_symmetry.space_group_name_H-M   'P 1'
#
loop_
_entity.id
_entity.type
_entity.pdbx_description
1 polymer ?
#
loop_
_entity_poly.entity_id
_entity_poly.type
_entity_poly.pdbx_seq_one_letter_code
_entity_poly.pdbx_strand_id
1 'polypeptide(L)'
;LDYHKAVDAFAAKDRDLREYELSDTEWDSVQLVSNWLKLFRLATTDMSRTSKPMLSIVHSIFRELQADIQNNLRNLPENTPHQIKTGMLAAHRKLSDYYTKFDESPFYLWSSREYFHLTICIFLTLLGSSRSKDYVHQTCRRLQR
;
A
#
# COMPACT_ATOMS: atom_id res chain seq x y z
N LEU A 1 5.50 -18.93 -3.97
CA LEU A 1 6.94 -18.75 -3.69
C LEU A 1 7.72 -19.50 -4.77
N ASP A 2 8.32 -18.79 -5.72
CA ASP A 2 8.84 -19.43 -6.94
C ASP A 2 10.06 -20.33 -6.69
N TYR A 3 10.73 -20.13 -5.55
CA TYR A 3 11.94 -20.85 -5.16
C TYR A 3 11.72 -21.92 -4.08
N HIS A 4 10.47 -22.21 -3.70
CA HIS A 4 10.13 -23.18 -2.65
C HIS A 4 10.90 -24.51 -2.80
N LYS A 5 10.73 -25.19 -3.93
CA LYS A 5 11.40 -26.47 -4.23
C LYS A 5 12.92 -26.39 -4.25
N ALA A 6 13.46 -25.24 -4.65
CA ALA A 6 14.91 -25.06 -4.73
C ALA A 6 15.52 -24.89 -3.33
N VAL A 7 14.82 -24.22 -2.43
CA VAL A 7 15.22 -24.05 -1.02
C VAL A 7 15.18 -25.39 -0.30
N ASP A 8 14.09 -26.16 -0.43
CA ASP A 8 14.01 -27.49 0.22
C ASP A 8 15.07 -28.45 -0.32
N ALA A 9 15.28 -28.49 -1.64
CA ALA A 9 16.30 -29.33 -2.24
C ALA A 9 17.73 -28.93 -1.82
N PHE A 10 17.94 -27.66 -1.46
CA PHE A 10 19.21 -27.19 -0.92
C PHE A 10 19.36 -27.57 0.56
N ALA A 11 18.35 -27.30 1.38
CA ALA A 11 18.33 -27.65 2.81
C ALA A 11 18.48 -29.16 3.05
N ALA A 12 17.87 -29.99 2.20
CA ALA A 12 17.96 -31.45 2.30
C ALA A 12 19.34 -32.03 1.94
N LYS A 13 20.16 -31.30 1.16
CA LYS A 13 21.49 -31.75 0.74
C LYS A 13 22.58 -31.42 1.75
N ASP A 14 22.42 -30.34 2.50
CA ASP A 14 23.40 -29.90 3.49
C ASP A 14 23.01 -30.42 4.89
N ARG A 15 23.94 -31.14 5.52
CA ARG A 15 23.69 -31.79 6.81
C ARG A 15 23.48 -30.78 7.93
N ASP A 16 24.09 -29.60 7.80
CA ASP A 16 24.00 -28.51 8.78
C ASP A 16 22.72 -27.69 8.60
N LEU A 17 22.10 -27.72 7.41
CA LEU A 17 20.88 -26.97 7.11
C LEU A 17 19.59 -27.76 7.31
N ARG A 18 19.69 -29.07 7.56
CA ARG A 18 18.55 -29.97 7.70
C ARG A 18 17.66 -29.64 8.89
N GLU A 19 18.20 -28.99 9.92
CA GLU A 19 17.41 -28.50 11.07
C GLU A 19 16.51 -27.31 10.71
N TYR A 20 16.77 -26.63 9.59
CA TYR A 20 15.97 -25.49 9.09
C TYR A 20 15.03 -25.89 7.95
N GLU A 21 14.86 -27.19 7.70
CA GLU A 21 13.87 -27.67 6.73
C GLU A 21 12.47 -27.30 7.21
N LEU A 22 11.78 -26.48 6.41
CA LEU A 22 10.46 -25.98 6.76
C LEU A 22 9.41 -27.05 6.43
N SER A 23 8.49 -27.27 7.36
CA SER A 23 7.29 -28.06 7.13
C SER A 23 6.34 -27.38 6.14
N ASP A 24 5.41 -28.14 5.55
CA ASP A 24 4.38 -27.59 4.67
C ASP A 24 3.56 -26.47 5.37
N THR A 25 3.30 -26.62 6.68
CA THR A 25 2.56 -25.62 7.47
C THR A 25 3.37 -24.33 7.70
N GLU A 26 4.69 -24.44 7.78
CA GLU A 26 5.57 -23.27 7.86
C GLU A 26 5.65 -22.59 6.49
N TRP A 27 5.68 -23.35 5.40
CA TRP A 27 5.59 -22.81 4.05
C TRP A 27 4.28 -22.08 3.79
N ASP A 28 3.15 -22.61 4.26
CA ASP A 28 1.85 -21.93 4.20
C ASP A 28 1.89 -20.60 4.95
N SER A 29 2.52 -20.59 6.13
CA SER A 29 2.74 -19.39 6.94
C SER A 29 3.61 -18.35 6.21
N VAL A 30 4.71 -18.79 5.59
CA VAL A 30 5.60 -17.93 4.78
C VAL A 30 4.87 -17.38 3.55
N GLN A 31 4.03 -18.19 2.91
CA GLN A 31 3.24 -17.80 1.75
C GLN A 31 2.18 -16.76 2.13
N LEU A 32 1.52 -16.94 3.28
CA LEU A 32 0.59 -15.97 3.84
C LEU A 32 1.31 -14.65 4.13
N VAL A 33 2.48 -14.71 4.78
CA VAL A 33 3.26 -13.51 5.10
C VAL A 33 3.73 -12.79 3.83
N SER A 34 4.22 -13.55 2.86
CA SER A 34 4.68 -13.03 1.57
C SER A 34 3.56 -12.33 0.80
N ASN A 35 2.33 -12.84 0.86
CA ASN A 35 1.21 -12.26 0.12
C ASN A 35 0.87 -10.84 0.61
N TRP A 36 0.84 -10.60 1.92
CA TRP A 36 0.59 -9.25 2.40
C TRP A 36 1.81 -8.33 2.23
N LEU A 37 3.05 -8.85 2.36
CA LEU A 37 4.26 -8.07 2.09
C LEU A 37 4.34 -7.58 0.62
N LYS A 38 3.75 -8.32 -0.33
CA LYS A 38 3.62 -7.84 -1.72
C LYS A 38 2.80 -6.56 -1.82
N LEU A 39 1.78 -6.36 -0.98
CA LEU A 39 0.99 -5.13 -0.96
C LEU A 39 1.85 -3.93 -0.56
N PHE A 40 2.70 -4.10 0.47
CA PHE A 40 3.68 -3.09 0.87
C PHE A 40 4.69 -2.79 -0.23
N ARG A 41 5.14 -3.83 -0.95
CA ARG A 41 6.03 -3.67 -2.11
C ARG A 41 5.35 -2.89 -3.22
N LEU A 42 4.10 -3.20 -3.55
CA LEU A 42 3.32 -2.49 -4.57
C LEU A 42 3.15 -1.03 -4.19
N ALA A 43 2.70 -0.76 -2.95
CA ALA A 43 2.57 0.59 -2.41
C ALA A 43 3.89 1.37 -2.50
N THR A 44 5.00 0.79 -2.03
CA THR A 44 6.33 1.42 -2.09
C THR A 44 6.78 1.65 -3.52
N THR A 45 6.53 0.70 -4.42
CA THR A 45 6.87 0.82 -5.84
C THR A 45 6.12 1.98 -6.46
N ASP A 46 4.81 2.07 -6.25
CA ASP A 46 4.01 3.18 -6.74
C ASP A 46 4.44 4.51 -6.13
N MET A 47 4.78 4.52 -4.83
CA MET A 47 5.28 5.71 -4.16
C MET A 47 6.67 6.16 -4.62
N SER A 48 7.47 5.25 -5.16
CA SER A 48 8.82 5.54 -5.66
C SER A 48 8.81 6.05 -7.11
N ARG A 49 7.65 6.08 -7.77
CA ARG A 49 7.52 6.60 -9.15
C ARG A 49 7.53 8.13 -9.11
N THR A 50 8.59 8.72 -9.64
CA THR A 50 8.77 10.18 -9.73
C THR A 50 7.81 10.85 -10.71
N SER A 51 7.11 10.09 -11.55
CA SER A 51 6.20 10.60 -12.58
C SER A 51 4.85 11.07 -12.05
N LYS A 52 4.53 10.87 -10.77
CA LYS A 52 3.26 11.26 -10.16
C LYS A 52 3.50 12.14 -8.93
N PRO A 53 2.65 13.15 -8.68
CA PRO A 53 2.76 13.96 -7.47
C PRO A 53 2.48 13.09 -6.24
N MET A 54 3.54 12.80 -5.49
CA MET A 54 3.44 11.85 -4.38
C MET A 54 2.66 12.36 -3.18
N LEU A 55 2.77 13.66 -2.90
CA LEU A 55 2.09 14.32 -1.79
C LEU A 55 0.56 14.18 -1.88
N SER A 56 -0.01 14.17 -3.08
CA SER A 56 -1.45 14.11 -3.31
C SER A 56 -2.00 12.67 -3.37
N ILE A 57 -1.14 11.66 -3.44
CA ILE A 57 -1.54 10.26 -3.65
C ILE A 57 -1.18 9.40 -2.43
N VAL A 58 -0.16 9.80 -1.66
CA VAL A 58 0.32 9.06 -0.47
C VAL A 58 -0.81 8.75 0.50
N HIS A 59 -1.73 9.69 0.72
CA HIS A 59 -2.86 9.51 1.62
C HIS A 59 -3.81 8.40 1.15
N SER A 60 -4.07 8.31 -0.17
CA SER A 60 -4.88 7.24 -0.75
C SER A 60 -4.19 5.88 -0.63
N ILE A 61 -2.89 5.81 -0.94
CA ILE A 61 -2.10 4.57 -0.88
C ILE A 61 -2.08 4.02 0.56
N PHE A 62 -1.84 4.88 1.55
CA PHE A 62 -1.83 4.44 2.95
C PHE A 62 -3.19 3.95 3.42
N ARG A 63 -4.28 4.61 3.00
CA ARG A 63 -5.64 4.18 3.31
C ARG A 63 -5.97 2.81 2.69
N GLU A 64 -5.61 2.61 1.42
CA GLU A 64 -5.79 1.33 0.73
C GLU A 64 -5.01 0.22 1.45
N LEU A 65 -3.76 0.48 1.80
CA LEU A 65 -2.91 -0.46 2.53
C LEU A 65 -3.48 -0.83 3.92
N GLN A 66 -4.06 0.13 4.64
CA GLN A 66 -4.75 -0.14 5.92
C GLN A 66 -5.98 -1.04 5.71
N ALA A 67 -6.81 -0.73 4.71
CA ALA A 67 -7.99 -1.52 4.39
C ALA A 67 -7.61 -2.97 4.01
N ASP A 68 -6.55 -3.13 3.22
CA ASP A 68 -6.06 -4.45 2.84
C ASP A 68 -5.58 -5.26 4.05
N ILE A 69 -4.83 -4.65 4.97
CA ILE A 69 -4.38 -5.35 6.19
C ILE A 69 -5.55 -5.73 7.06
N GLN A 70 -6.54 -4.85 7.20
CA GLN A 70 -7.76 -5.15 7.94
C GLN A 70 -8.52 -6.33 7.32
N ASN A 71 -8.62 -6.37 5.99
CA ASN A 71 -9.25 -7.47 5.27
C ASN A 71 -8.46 -8.78 5.46
N ASN A 72 -7.13 -8.74 5.34
CA ASN A 72 -6.29 -9.91 5.58
C ASN A 72 -6.42 -10.41 7.02
N LEU A 73 -6.46 -9.53 8.02
CA LEU A 73 -6.67 -9.88 9.43
C LEU A 73 -8.02 -10.57 9.67
N ARG A 74 -9.08 -10.13 8.98
CA ARG A 74 -10.43 -10.74 9.09
C ARG A 74 -10.52 -12.12 8.47
N ASN A 75 -9.76 -12.34 7.40
CA ASN A 75 -9.77 -13.59 6.62
C ASN A 75 -8.63 -14.54 7.02
N LEU A 76 -7.98 -14.31 8.17
CA LEU A 76 -6.93 -15.20 8.67
C LEU A 76 -7.52 -16.58 9.02
N PRO A 77 -6.88 -17.68 8.60
CA PRO A 77 -7.23 -19.02 9.06
C PRO A 77 -7.17 -19.12 10.59
N GLU A 78 -8.08 -19.89 11.21
CA GLU A 78 -8.09 -20.09 12.67
C GLU A 78 -6.78 -20.69 13.19
N ASN A 79 -6.13 -21.54 12.39
CA ASN A 79 -4.87 -22.20 12.72
C ASN A 79 -3.63 -21.31 12.51
N THR A 80 -3.80 -20.02 12.22
CA THR A 80 -2.67 -19.12 11.99
C THR A 80 -1.85 -18.95 13.28
N PRO A 81 -0.51 -19.11 13.22
CA PRO A 81 0.36 -18.85 14.36
C PRO A 81 0.13 -17.48 14.99
N HIS A 82 0.02 -17.44 16.31
CA HIS A 82 -0.25 -16.20 17.05
C HIS A 82 0.75 -15.09 16.72
N GLN A 83 2.01 -15.44 16.51
CA GLN A 83 3.10 -14.52 16.16
C GLN A 83 2.79 -13.74 14.88
N ILE A 84 2.21 -14.39 13.87
CA ILE A 84 1.83 -13.75 12.61
C ILE A 84 0.68 -12.77 12.83
N LYS A 85 -0.33 -13.19 13.60
CA LYS A 85 -1.45 -12.31 13.96
C LYS A 85 -0.98 -11.07 14.73
N THR A 86 -0.06 -11.24 15.68
CA THR A 86 0.57 -10.14 16.42
C THR A 86 1.36 -9.23 15.50
N GLY A 87 2.16 -9.79 14.58
CA GLY A 87 2.92 -9.02 13.60
C GLY A 87 2.03 -8.17 12.70
N MET A 88 0.93 -8.74 12.20
CA MET A 88 -0.04 -8.02 11.36
C MET A 88 -0.77 -6.92 12.14
N LEU A 89 -1.15 -7.17 13.40
CA LEU A 89 -1.74 -6.14 14.26
C LEU A 89 -0.76 -5.00 14.54
N ALA A 90 0.51 -5.32 14.79
CA ALA A 90 1.56 -4.32 14.98
C ALA A 90 1.80 -3.50 13.71
N ALA A 91 1.80 -4.12 12.53
CA ALA A 91 1.92 -3.44 11.25
C ALA A 91 0.71 -2.51 10.99
N HIS A 92 -0.51 -2.99 11.24
CA HIS A 92 -1.72 -2.17 11.13
C HIS A 92 -1.66 -0.96 12.07
N ARG A 93 -1.29 -1.15 13.33
CA ARG A 93 -1.12 -0.06 14.30
C ARG A 93 -0.06 0.93 13.86
N LYS A 94 1.09 0.45 13.39
CA LYS A 94 2.18 1.30 12.91
C LYS A 94 1.75 2.17 11.74
N LEU A 95 0.98 1.61 10.80
CA LEU A 95 0.39 2.37 9.70
C LEU A 95 -0.64 3.39 10.18
N SER A 96 -1.45 3.05 11.19
CA SER A 96 -2.35 4.00 11.83
C SER A 96 -1.59 5.18 12.43
N ASP A 97 -0.48 4.93 13.12
CA ASP A 97 0.35 5.98 13.71
C ASP A 97 0.94 6.90 12.63
N TYR A 98 1.37 6.35 11.48
CA TYR A 98 1.81 7.16 10.34
C TYR A 98 0.68 7.97 9.72
N TYR A 99 -0.51 7.39 9.64
CA TYR A 99 -1.68 8.06 9.10
C TYR A 99 -2.05 9.30 9.94
N THR A 100 -2.05 9.18 11.27
CA THR A 100 -2.29 10.32 12.17
C THR A 100 -1.31 11.48 11.94
N LYS A 101 -0.04 11.18 11.61
CA LYS A 101 0.95 12.22 11.29
C LYS A 101 0.66 12.97 9.99
N PHE A 102 -0.04 12.35 9.04
CA PHE A 102 -0.49 13.05 7.83
C PHE A 102 -1.67 13.98 8.14
N ASP A 103 -2.55 13.61 9.06
CA ASP A 103 -3.68 14.44 9.48
C ASP A 103 -3.24 15.66 10.31
N GLU A 104 -2.10 15.59 11.00
CA GLU A 104 -1.49 16.73 11.71
C GLU A 104 -1.08 17.88 10.76
N SER A 105 -0.91 17.60 9.47
CA SER A 105 -0.40 18.55 8.49
C SER A 105 -1.41 18.74 7.34
N PRO A 106 -1.98 19.94 7.16
CA PRO A 106 -2.99 20.18 6.13
C PRO A 106 -2.43 20.03 4.70
N PHE A 107 -1.10 20.04 4.53
CA PHE A 107 -0.42 19.98 3.24
C PHE A 107 -0.74 18.70 2.44
N TYR A 108 -0.88 17.55 3.10
CA TYR A 108 -1.21 16.28 2.44
C TYR A 108 -2.66 16.27 1.93
N LEU A 109 -3.59 16.81 2.73
CA LEU A 109 -4.99 16.89 2.36
C LEU A 109 -5.24 17.92 1.26
N TRP A 110 -4.55 19.08 1.34
CA TRP A 110 -4.65 20.13 0.33
C TRP A 110 -4.10 19.67 -1.01
N SER A 111 -2.90 19.10 -1.05
CA SER A 111 -2.32 18.59 -2.30
C SER A 111 -3.19 17.50 -2.94
N SER A 112 -3.79 16.61 -2.13
CA SER A 112 -4.76 15.60 -2.60
C SER A 112 -5.99 16.23 -3.26
N ARG A 113 -6.55 17.28 -2.64
CA ARG A 113 -7.72 18.00 -3.16
C ARG A 113 -7.42 18.70 -4.48
N GLU A 114 -6.30 19.42 -4.57
CA GLU A 114 -5.92 20.16 -5.78
C GLU A 114 -5.63 19.20 -6.95
N TYR A 115 -5.00 18.05 -6.70
CA TYR A 115 -4.78 17.03 -7.74
C TYR A 115 -6.08 16.44 -8.30
N PHE A 116 -7.07 16.17 -7.45
CA PHE A 116 -8.37 15.66 -7.88
C PHE A 116 -9.14 16.68 -8.72
N HIS A 117 -9.13 17.95 -8.31
CA HIS A 117 -9.74 19.03 -9.09
C HIS A 117 -9.08 19.21 -10.46
N LEU A 118 -7.75 19.19 -10.53
CA LEU A 118 -7.01 19.29 -11.80
C LEU A 118 -7.34 18.12 -12.73
N THR A 119 -7.40 16.90 -12.20
CA THR A 119 -7.72 15.69 -12.98
C THR A 119 -9.14 15.75 -13.55
N ILE A 120 -10.13 16.15 -12.75
CA ILE A 120 -11.51 16.34 -13.20
C ILE A 120 -11.59 17.45 -14.25
N CYS A 121 -10.91 18.58 -14.04
CA CYS A 121 -10.92 19.68 -15.00
C CYS A 121 -10.32 19.24 -16.35
N ILE A 122 -9.21 18.50 -16.35
CA ILE A 122 -8.61 17.95 -17.58
C ILE A 122 -9.61 17.02 -18.28
N PHE A 123 -10.23 16.10 -17.53
CA PHE A 123 -11.19 15.15 -18.08
C PHE A 123 -12.43 15.84 -18.66
N LEU A 124 -13.01 16.83 -17.96
CA LEU A 124 -14.14 17.62 -18.44
C LEU A 124 -13.78 18.50 -19.65
N THR A 125 -12.54 18.96 -19.74
CA THR A 125 -12.03 19.72 -20.90
C THR A 125 -11.84 18.81 -22.11
N LEU A 126 -11.32 17.60 -21.92
CA LEU A 126 -11.19 16.59 -22.98
C LEU A 126 -12.56 16.09 -23.47
N LEU A 127 -13.57 16.07 -22.60
CA LEU A 127 -14.96 15.76 -22.95
C LEU A 127 -15.74 16.95 -23.55
N GLY A 128 -15.09 18.08 -23.80
CA GLY A 128 -15.68 19.21 -24.55
C GLY A 128 -16.73 20.04 -23.80
N SER A 129 -16.77 20.01 -22.46
CA SER A 129 -17.76 20.77 -21.68
C SER A 129 -17.41 22.25 -21.57
N SER A 130 -18.29 23.14 -22.06
CA SER A 130 -18.10 24.60 -22.05
C SER A 130 -17.97 25.20 -20.63
N ARG A 131 -18.49 24.52 -19.60
CA ARG A 131 -18.35 24.91 -18.17
C ARG A 131 -16.92 24.76 -17.62
N SER A 132 -16.06 24.01 -18.30
CA SER A 132 -14.70 23.71 -17.83
C SER A 132 -13.77 24.93 -17.88
N LYS A 133 -13.94 25.80 -18.89
CA LYS A 133 -13.05 26.96 -19.13
C LYS A 133 -13.14 28.01 -18.01
N ASP A 134 -14.34 28.29 -17.52
CA ASP A 134 -14.55 29.26 -16.45
C ASP A 134 -14.02 28.76 -15.10
N TYR A 135 -14.11 27.44 -14.87
CA TYR A 135 -13.67 26.81 -13.62
C TYR A 135 -12.13 26.80 -13.51
N VAL A 136 -11.41 26.44 -14.59
CA VAL A 136 -9.94 26.50 -14.64
C VAL A 136 -9.44 27.93 -14.39
N HIS A 137 -10.12 28.93 -14.97
CA HIS A 137 -9.74 30.34 -14.82
C HIS A 137 -9.98 30.89 -13.39
N GLN A 138 -10.93 30.31 -12.65
CA GLN A 138 -11.18 30.61 -11.24
C GLN A 138 -10.18 29.91 -10.31
N THR A 139 -9.81 28.66 -10.59
CA THR A 139 -8.83 27.91 -9.79
C THR A 139 -7.43 28.52 -9.91
N CYS A 140 -7.00 28.92 -11.12
CA CYS A 140 -5.74 29.65 -11.29
C CYS A 140 -5.68 30.98 -10.51
N ARG A 141 -6.81 31.69 -10.36
CA ARG A 141 -6.88 32.93 -9.58
C ARG A 141 -6.82 32.71 -8.06
N ARG A 142 -7.20 31.53 -7.57
CA ARG A 142 -7.12 31.19 -6.14
C ARG A 142 -5.73 30.71 -5.73
N LEU A 143 -4.94 30.20 -6.67
CA LEU A 143 -3.55 29.77 -6.44
C LEU A 143 -2.52 30.92 -6.46
N GLN A 144 -2.93 32.12 -6.88
CA GLN A 144 -2.09 33.33 -6.95
C GLN A 144 -2.28 34.30 -5.76
N ARG A 145 -3.11 33.94 -4.76
CA ARG A 145 -3.28 34.66 -3.50
C ARG A 145 -2.82 33.78 -2.36
#